data_AF-A0A4Z0NSX0-F1
#
_entry.id   AF-A0A4Z0NSX0-F1
#
_cell.length_a   1.000
_cell.length_b   1.000
_cell.length_c   1.000
_cell.angle_alpha   90.00
_cell.angle_beta   90.00
_cell.angle_gamma   90.00
#
_symmetry.space_group_name_H-M   'P 1'
#
loop_
_entity.id
_entity.type
_entity.pdbx_description
1 polymer ?
#
loop_
_entity_poly.entity_id
_entity_poly.type
_entity_poly.pdbx_seq_one_letter_code
_entity_poly.pdbx_strand_id
1 'polypeptide(L)'
;MEIVLEYLPADLWPCPVGWTIVGRVGSQALAYDPERRPFLLGDGEPQPLDPAEVNAALVDAVAAAAIKVWPGGWTNAFPLAFGLNRRTTQPDKIAKKGLNPVVLRSLAFAAKDYDAPGMGALLSAIAFYADRFGTQSNTSAHPHENLADAEMAADNAFALLREVRQGKTLAMLRRDREERSDS
;
A
#
# COMPACT_ATOMS: atom_id res chain seq x y z
N MET A 1 20.73 7.98 10.36
CA MET A 1 20.46 6.72 9.65
C MET A 1 19.50 7.02 8.52
N GLU A 2 19.77 6.56 7.30
CA GLU A 2 18.89 6.75 6.16
C GLU A 2 18.12 5.44 5.90
N ILE A 3 16.79 5.50 6.00
CA ILE A 3 15.90 4.37 5.71
C ILE A 3 15.25 4.61 4.37
N VAL A 4 15.27 3.60 3.51
CA VAL A 4 14.49 3.58 2.27
C VAL A 4 13.44 2.49 2.39
N LEU A 5 12.16 2.87 2.38
CA LEU A 5 11.06 1.91 2.28
C LEU A 5 11.04 1.34 0.86
N GLU A 6 11.28 0.05 0.76
CA GLU A 6 11.40 -0.65 -0.52
C GLU A 6 10.87 -2.06 -0.36
N TYR A 7 10.10 -2.53 -1.35
CA TYR A 7 9.66 -3.92 -1.36
C TYR A 7 10.81 -4.83 -1.81
N LEU A 8 11.37 -5.53 -0.83
CA LEU A 8 12.42 -6.53 -0.97
C LEU A 8 11.78 -7.92 -1.00
N PRO A 9 11.84 -8.65 -2.14
CA PRO A 9 11.21 -9.95 -2.26
C PRO A 9 12.01 -11.00 -1.49
N ALA A 10 11.30 -11.97 -0.89
CA ALA A 10 11.87 -12.90 0.09
C ALA A 10 12.89 -13.90 -0.49
N ASP A 11 12.86 -14.10 -1.80
CA ASP A 11 13.82 -14.93 -2.55
C ASP A 11 15.20 -14.28 -2.65
N LEU A 12 15.25 -12.95 -2.73
CA LEU A 12 16.50 -12.18 -2.78
C LEU A 12 16.96 -11.69 -1.40
N TRP A 13 16.02 -11.58 -0.46
CA TRP A 13 16.26 -11.06 0.89
C TRP A 13 15.72 -12.05 1.92
N PRO A 14 16.48 -13.11 2.24
CA PRO A 14 16.04 -14.11 3.20
C PRO A 14 15.79 -13.47 4.56
N CYS A 15 14.68 -13.87 5.18
CA CYS A 15 14.22 -13.32 6.45
C CYS A 15 13.85 -14.45 7.40
N PRO A 16 14.16 -14.36 8.70
CA PRO A 16 13.69 -15.32 9.68
C PRO A 16 12.16 -15.46 9.66
N VAL A 17 11.67 -16.66 9.99
CA VAL A 17 10.23 -16.95 9.98
C VAL A 17 9.48 -16.00 10.92
N GLY A 18 8.39 -15.42 10.43
CA GLY A 18 7.54 -14.49 11.19
C GLY A 18 8.06 -13.05 11.23
N TRP A 19 9.25 -12.78 10.71
CA TRP A 19 9.78 -11.43 10.62
C TRP A 19 9.21 -10.70 9.39
N THR A 20 9.23 -9.37 9.44
CA THR A 20 8.71 -8.52 8.37
C THR A 20 9.80 -7.56 7.88
N ILE A 21 10.26 -7.76 6.65
CA ILE A 21 11.12 -6.80 5.95
C ILE A 21 10.27 -5.62 5.48
N VAL A 22 10.75 -4.40 5.71
CA VAL A 22 10.04 -3.16 5.37
C VAL A 22 10.82 -2.24 4.42
N GLY A 23 12.11 -2.52 4.20
CA GLY A 23 12.98 -1.68 3.40
C GLY A 23 14.44 -1.97 3.69
N ARG A 24 15.29 -0.96 3.49
CA ARG A 24 16.73 -1.08 3.66
C ARG A 24 17.36 0.11 4.38
N VAL A 25 18.52 -0.15 4.97
CA VAL A 25 19.48 0.83 5.47
C VAL A 25 20.81 0.53 4.79
N GLY A 26 21.25 1.42 3.90
CA GLY A 26 22.41 1.12 3.03
C GLY A 26 22.18 -0.12 2.18
N SER A 27 23.03 -1.13 2.35
CA SER A 27 22.96 -2.44 1.69
C SER A 27 22.30 -3.55 2.52
N GLN A 28 21.82 -3.24 3.73
CA GLN A 28 21.20 -4.22 4.63
C GLN A 28 19.68 -4.06 4.64
N ALA A 29 18.95 -5.16 4.81
CA ALA A 29 17.50 -5.11 4.95
C ALA A 29 17.12 -4.68 6.37
N LEU A 30 16.18 -3.75 6.46
CA LEU A 30 15.52 -3.40 7.71
C LEU A 30 14.32 -4.34 7.91
N ALA A 31 14.36 -5.11 9.00
CA ALA A 31 13.33 -6.06 9.36
C ALA A 31 12.84 -5.86 10.79
N TYR A 32 11.65 -6.36 11.06
CA TYR A 32 11.06 -6.39 12.39
C TYR A 32 10.74 -7.82 12.80
N ASP A 33 11.05 -8.17 14.04
CA ASP A 33 10.63 -9.43 14.64
C ASP A 33 9.11 -9.42 15.00
N PRO A 34 8.55 -10.54 15.48
CA PRO A 34 7.15 -10.60 15.90
C PRO A 34 6.79 -9.63 17.05
N GLU A 35 7.76 -9.23 17.86
CA GLU A 35 7.60 -8.26 18.94
C GLU A 35 7.77 -6.80 18.48
N ARG A 36 7.96 -6.59 17.17
CA ARG A 36 8.18 -5.29 16.51
C ARG A 36 9.46 -4.58 16.96
N ARG A 37 10.50 -5.36 17.28
CA ARG A 37 11.85 -4.84 17.49
C ARG A 37 12.58 -4.76 16.14
N PRO A 38 13.25 -3.64 15.81
CA PRO A 38 13.93 -3.47 14.54
C PRO A 38 15.31 -4.14 14.53
N PHE A 39 15.66 -4.73 13.40
CA PHE A 39 16.94 -5.38 13.14
C PHE A 39 17.45 -5.05 11.72
N LEU A 40 18.77 -5.05 11.55
CA LEU A 40 19.42 -5.13 10.24
C LEU A 40 19.76 -6.57 9.90
N LEU A 41 19.39 -6.99 8.69
CA LEU A 41 19.72 -8.28 8.10
C LEU A 41 20.75 -8.07 6.99
N GLY A 42 21.83 -8.87 7.02
CA GLY A 42 22.89 -8.92 6.02
C GLY A 42 23.54 -10.31 6.00
N ASP A 43 24.82 -10.42 5.65
CA ASP A 43 25.53 -11.71 5.52
C ASP A 43 25.83 -12.44 6.85
N GLY A 44 25.38 -11.89 7.98
CA GLY A 44 25.64 -12.43 9.32
C GLY A 44 24.41 -12.41 10.22
N GLU A 45 24.64 -12.52 11.52
CA GLU A 45 23.57 -12.52 12.52
C GLU A 45 22.74 -11.22 12.50
N PRO A 46 21.42 -11.28 12.73
CA PRO A 46 20.57 -10.10 12.83
C PRO A 46 21.09 -9.11 13.88
N GLN A 47 21.29 -7.86 13.47
CA GLN A 47 21.81 -6.81 14.35
C GLN A 47 20.66 -5.97 14.91
N PRO A 48 20.41 -5.97 16.23
CA PRO A 48 19.35 -5.15 16.80
C PRO A 48 19.66 -3.66 16.63
N LEU A 49 18.63 -2.87 16.34
CA LEU A 49 18.71 -1.41 16.25
C LEU A 49 18.02 -0.75 17.45
N ASP A 50 18.40 0.49 17.74
CA ASP A 50 17.63 1.33 18.68
C ASP A 50 16.28 1.71 18.05
N PRO A 51 15.15 1.31 18.66
CA PRO A 51 13.83 1.69 18.17
C PRO A 51 13.61 3.20 18.06
N ALA A 52 14.20 4.01 18.94
CA ALA A 52 14.03 5.46 18.92
C ALA A 52 14.67 6.08 17.66
N GLU A 53 15.89 5.65 17.32
CA GLU A 53 16.59 6.11 16.12
C GLU A 53 15.88 5.65 14.83
N VAL A 54 15.42 4.39 14.80
CA VAL A 54 14.66 3.85 13.67
C VAL A 54 13.36 4.62 13.47
N ASN A 55 12.59 4.85 14.54
CA ASN A 55 11.32 5.56 14.45
C ASN A 55 11.49 7.01 13.99
N ALA A 56 12.54 7.70 14.44
CA ALA A 56 12.87 9.05 13.97
C ALA A 56 13.18 9.05 12.46
N ALA A 57 14.02 8.13 11.99
CA ALA A 57 14.37 8.02 10.56
C ALA A 57 13.19 7.54 9.68
N LEU A 58 12.23 6.79 10.25
CA LEU A 58 11.05 6.32 9.53
C LEU A 58 10.13 7.46 9.09
N VAL A 59 10.15 8.62 9.76
CA VAL A 59 9.27 9.76 9.41
C VAL A 59 9.49 10.18 7.96
N ASP A 60 10.74 10.40 7.58
CA ASP A 60 11.11 10.86 6.24
C ASP A 60 10.90 9.75 5.21
N ALA A 61 11.24 8.51 5.56
CA ALA A 61 11.05 7.35 4.68
C ALA A 61 9.57 7.10 4.36
N VAL A 62 8.69 7.22 5.36
CA VAL A 62 7.24 7.11 5.19
C VAL A 62 6.72 8.27 4.33
N ALA A 63 7.14 9.51 4.59
CA ALA A 63 6.72 10.65 3.80
C ALA A 63 7.14 10.52 2.33
N ALA A 64 8.38 10.08 2.07
CA ALA A 64 8.91 9.86 0.72
C ALA A 64 8.18 8.75 -0.04
N ALA A 65 7.87 7.63 0.61
CA ALA A 65 7.09 6.56 -0.02
C ALA A 65 5.62 7.00 -0.23
N ALA A 66 5.02 7.67 0.75
CA ALA A 66 3.62 8.07 0.70
C ALA A 66 3.35 9.18 -0.32
N ILE A 67 4.28 10.14 -0.52
CA ILE A 67 4.12 11.15 -1.58
C ILE A 67 4.18 10.53 -2.98
N LYS A 68 4.94 9.45 -3.17
CA LYS A 68 4.98 8.72 -4.43
C LYS A 68 3.64 8.04 -4.74
N VAL A 69 2.99 7.49 -3.70
CA VAL A 69 1.68 6.81 -3.81
C VAL A 69 0.52 7.81 -3.87
N TRP A 70 0.59 8.94 -3.16
CA TRP A 70 -0.43 9.99 -3.14
C TRP A 70 0.17 11.38 -3.36
N PRO A 71 0.51 11.75 -4.61
CA PRO A 71 1.17 13.03 -4.91
C PRO A 71 0.31 14.25 -4.59
N GLY A 72 -1.02 14.11 -4.56
CA GLY A 72 -1.97 15.17 -4.18
C GLY A 72 -2.10 15.41 -2.67
N GLY A 73 -1.43 14.60 -1.83
CA GLY A 73 -1.43 14.74 -0.37
C GLY A 73 -1.75 13.43 0.34
N TRP A 74 -0.76 12.89 1.06
CA TRP A 74 -0.87 11.59 1.72
C TRP A 74 -1.50 11.65 3.12
N THR A 75 -1.52 12.81 3.79
CA THR A 75 -1.91 12.90 5.21
C THR A 75 -3.36 12.52 5.49
N ASN A 76 -4.24 12.55 4.48
CA ASN A 76 -5.61 12.06 4.54
C ASN A 76 -5.74 10.66 3.93
N ALA A 77 -5.09 10.45 2.78
CA ALA A 77 -5.25 9.25 1.98
C ALA A 77 -4.58 8.03 2.61
N PHE A 78 -3.40 8.20 3.22
CA PHE A 78 -2.65 7.12 3.86
C PHE A 78 -3.37 6.53 5.08
N PRO A 79 -3.89 7.34 6.04
CA PRO A 79 -4.68 6.79 7.13
C PRO A 79 -5.96 6.09 6.65
N LEU A 80 -6.66 6.68 5.68
CA LEU A 80 -7.85 6.10 5.10
C LEU A 80 -7.55 4.74 4.47
N ALA A 81 -6.56 4.69 3.57
CA ALA A 81 -6.20 3.49 2.82
C ALA A 81 -5.83 2.29 3.69
N PHE A 82 -5.26 2.53 4.88
CA PHE A 82 -4.81 1.47 5.79
C PHE A 82 -5.64 1.36 7.07
N GLY A 83 -6.79 2.04 7.16
CA GLY A 83 -7.66 2.00 8.35
C GLY A 83 -6.97 2.51 9.61
N LEU A 84 -6.05 3.47 9.49
CA LEU A 84 -5.29 4.03 10.60
C LEU A 84 -5.96 5.27 11.17
N ASN A 85 -5.75 5.50 12.46
CA ASN A 85 -6.10 6.78 13.05
C ASN A 85 -5.19 7.88 12.48
N ARG A 86 -5.75 8.96 11.95
CA ARG A 86 -4.98 10.10 11.42
C ARG A 86 -3.93 10.65 12.39
N ARG A 87 -4.17 10.55 13.71
CA ARG A 87 -3.19 10.95 14.72
C ARG A 87 -1.96 10.05 14.71
N THR A 88 -2.09 8.75 14.45
CA THR A 88 -0.96 7.80 14.49
C THR A 88 -0.01 7.97 13.31
N THR A 89 -0.47 8.54 12.20
CA THR A 89 0.35 8.81 11.01
C THR A 89 0.99 10.20 11.01
N GLN A 90 0.81 10.98 12.08
CA GLN A 90 1.50 12.26 12.22
C GLN A 90 3.00 12.03 12.45
N PRO A 91 3.89 12.89 11.91
CA PRO A 91 5.34 12.78 12.09
C PRO A 91 5.77 12.53 13.54
N ASP A 92 5.25 13.32 14.48
CA ASP A 92 5.56 13.18 15.91
C ASP A 92 5.15 11.82 16.50
N LYS A 93 4.06 11.23 15.99
CA LYS A 93 3.60 9.92 16.47
C LYS A 93 4.39 8.79 15.85
N ILE A 94 4.75 8.91 14.57
CA ILE A 94 5.67 7.97 13.91
C ILE A 94 7.03 8.00 14.61
N ALA A 95 7.61 9.18 14.85
CA ALA A 95 8.89 9.31 15.55
C ALA A 95 8.87 8.70 16.96
N LYS A 96 7.74 8.79 17.66
CA LYS A 96 7.63 8.28 19.03
C LYS A 96 7.29 6.79 19.12
N LYS A 97 6.49 6.24 18.20
CA LYS A 97 5.90 4.90 18.33
C LYS A 97 6.18 3.98 17.14
N GLY A 98 6.70 4.51 16.05
CA GLY A 98 6.78 3.82 14.77
C GLY A 98 5.41 3.57 14.16
N LEU A 99 5.40 2.75 13.11
CA LEU A 99 4.20 2.21 12.47
C LEU A 99 4.24 0.68 12.52
N ASN A 100 3.08 0.06 12.29
CA ASN A 100 3.01 -1.39 12.17
C ASN A 100 3.88 -1.86 10.98
N PRO A 101 4.79 -2.84 11.15
CA PRO A 101 5.64 -3.34 10.07
C PRO A 101 4.87 -3.79 8.83
N VAL A 102 3.67 -4.33 9.00
CA VAL A 102 2.81 -4.73 7.86
C VAL A 102 2.38 -3.50 7.05
N VAL A 103 2.05 -2.38 7.71
CA VAL A 103 1.71 -1.12 7.03
C VAL A 103 2.92 -0.57 6.28
N LEU A 104 4.11 -0.60 6.90
CA LEU A 104 5.35 -0.16 6.26
C LEU A 104 5.65 -0.99 5.00
N ARG A 105 5.54 -2.32 5.10
CA ARG A 105 5.73 -3.24 3.97
C ARG A 105 4.70 -3.00 2.85
N SER A 106 3.44 -2.82 3.20
CA SER A 106 2.38 -2.54 2.22
C SER A 106 2.59 -1.20 1.51
N LEU A 107 3.01 -0.17 2.25
CA LEU A 107 3.38 1.13 1.66
C LEU A 107 4.59 0.99 0.73
N ALA A 108 5.62 0.25 1.14
CA ALA A 108 6.80 -0.02 0.32
C ALA A 108 6.45 -0.78 -0.98
N PHE A 109 5.51 -1.73 -0.89
CA PHE A 109 4.99 -2.45 -2.05
C PHE A 109 4.25 -1.51 -3.01
N ALA A 110 3.29 -0.71 -2.51
CA ALA A 110 2.55 0.24 -3.32
C ALA A 110 3.48 1.29 -3.97
N ALA A 111 4.51 1.75 -3.25
CA ALA A 111 5.47 2.70 -3.75
C ALA A 111 6.44 2.12 -4.80
N LYS A 112 6.59 0.79 -4.90
CA LYS A 112 7.44 0.14 -5.90
C LYS A 112 6.79 0.09 -7.28
N ASP A 113 5.46 0.11 -7.36
CA ASP A 113 4.72 0.01 -8.63
C ASP A 113 5.11 1.13 -9.60
N TYR A 114 5.07 0.82 -10.91
CA TYR A 114 5.29 1.80 -11.97
C TYR A 114 4.22 2.89 -11.93
N ASP A 115 2.97 2.51 -11.63
CA ASP A 115 1.86 3.44 -11.42
C ASP A 115 1.48 3.53 -9.94
N ALA A 116 2.46 3.87 -9.09
CA ALA A 116 2.24 4.10 -7.66
C ALA A 116 1.08 5.10 -7.38
N PRO A 117 0.90 6.20 -8.14
CA PRO A 117 -0.26 7.07 -7.99
C PRO A 117 -1.60 6.37 -8.27
N GLY A 118 -1.69 5.56 -9.34
CA GLY A 118 -2.88 4.77 -9.65
C GLY A 118 -3.19 3.75 -8.57
N MET A 119 -2.17 3.05 -8.06
CA MET A 119 -2.31 2.13 -6.92
C MET A 119 -2.84 2.86 -5.68
N GLY A 120 -2.31 4.04 -5.37
CA GLY A 120 -2.78 4.87 -4.26
C GLY A 120 -4.25 5.26 -4.39
N ALA A 121 -4.69 5.65 -5.59
CA ALA A 121 -6.08 5.99 -5.86
C ALA A 121 -7.02 4.78 -5.66
N LEU A 122 -6.62 3.60 -6.12
CA LEU A 122 -7.38 2.35 -5.93
C LEU A 122 -7.49 1.98 -4.46
N LEU A 123 -6.37 1.99 -3.72
CA LEU A 123 -6.36 1.70 -2.29
C LEU A 123 -7.31 2.64 -1.51
N SER A 124 -7.26 3.95 -1.80
CA SER A 124 -8.15 4.91 -1.16
C SER A 124 -9.62 4.71 -1.52
N ALA A 125 -9.94 4.38 -2.78
CA ALA A 125 -11.31 4.15 -3.23
C ALA A 125 -11.92 2.89 -2.60
N ILE A 126 -11.16 1.79 -2.56
CA ILE A 126 -11.59 0.53 -1.95
C ILE A 126 -11.79 0.72 -0.44
N ALA A 127 -10.82 1.32 0.25
CA ALA A 127 -10.93 1.59 1.68
C ALA A 127 -12.12 2.50 2.01
N PHE A 128 -12.33 3.56 1.23
CA PHE A 128 -13.49 4.44 1.38
C PHE A 128 -14.81 3.68 1.24
N TYR A 129 -14.90 2.78 0.24
CA TYR A 129 -16.11 1.98 0.05
C TYR A 129 -16.35 1.03 1.23
N ALA A 130 -15.31 0.30 1.64
CA ALA A 130 -15.36 -0.63 2.76
C ALA A 130 -15.84 0.06 4.05
N ASP A 131 -15.28 1.23 4.38
CA ASP A 131 -15.62 1.98 5.59
C ASP A 131 -17.04 2.56 5.55
N ARG A 132 -17.53 2.94 4.37
CA ARG A 132 -18.81 3.64 4.20
C ARG A 132 -20.00 2.71 4.01
N PHE A 133 -19.79 1.60 3.32
CA PHE A 133 -20.85 0.72 2.81
C PHE A 133 -20.69 -0.75 3.23
N GLY A 134 -19.58 -1.12 3.87
CA GLY A 134 -19.45 -2.44 4.48
C GLY A 134 -20.64 -2.70 5.40
N THR A 135 -21.25 -3.88 5.25
CA THR A 135 -22.52 -4.19 5.89
C THR A 135 -22.41 -3.96 7.40
N GLN A 136 -23.10 -2.93 7.90
CA GLN A 136 -23.34 -2.73 9.32
C GLN A 136 -24.35 -3.78 9.81
N SER A 137 -24.05 -5.08 9.68
CA SER A 137 -24.79 -6.08 10.43
C SER A 137 -24.61 -5.72 11.90
N ASN A 138 -25.74 -5.46 12.57
CA ASN A 138 -25.89 -4.87 13.90
C ASN A 138 -25.26 -5.66 15.07
N THR A 139 -24.15 -6.35 14.85
CA THR A 139 -23.42 -7.12 15.86
C THR A 139 -21.97 -7.19 15.39
N SER A 140 -21.12 -6.32 15.95
CA SER A 140 -19.66 -6.45 15.87
C SER A 140 -19.09 -6.43 14.44
N ALA A 141 -19.19 -5.31 13.72
CA ALA A 141 -18.59 -5.13 12.39
C ALA A 141 -17.11 -5.56 12.37
N HIS A 142 -16.84 -6.72 11.77
CA HIS A 142 -15.48 -7.22 11.63
C HIS A 142 -14.86 -6.57 10.38
N PRO A 143 -13.70 -5.88 10.49
CA PRO A 143 -13.07 -5.18 9.35
C PRO A 143 -12.84 -6.05 8.11
N HIS A 144 -12.74 -7.37 8.28
CA HIS A 144 -12.59 -8.33 7.18
C HIS A 144 -13.86 -8.46 6.32
N GLU A 145 -15.04 -8.39 6.93
CA GLU A 145 -16.32 -8.51 6.21
C GLU A 145 -16.57 -7.28 5.32
N ASN A 146 -16.20 -6.09 5.83
CA ASN A 146 -16.28 -4.85 5.05
C ASN A 146 -15.39 -4.86 3.80
N LEU A 147 -14.24 -5.53 3.85
CA LEU A 147 -13.35 -5.66 2.69
C LEU A 147 -13.91 -6.62 1.64
N ALA A 148 -14.65 -7.67 2.04
CA ALA A 148 -15.30 -8.58 1.10
C ALA A 148 -16.40 -7.88 0.28
N ASP A 149 -17.20 -7.01 0.93
CA ASP A 149 -18.18 -6.18 0.23
C ASP A 149 -17.50 -5.20 -0.76
N ALA A 150 -16.36 -4.62 -0.38
CA ALA A 150 -15.59 -3.73 -1.23
C ALA A 150 -14.92 -4.46 -2.42
N GLU A 151 -14.47 -5.70 -2.21
CA GLU A 151 -13.97 -6.57 -3.28
C GLU A 151 -15.06 -6.85 -4.32
N MET A 152 -16.24 -7.27 -3.88
CA MET A 152 -17.40 -7.48 -4.77
C MET A 152 -17.80 -6.20 -5.52
N ALA A 153 -17.77 -5.04 -4.85
CA ALA A 153 -18.06 -3.76 -5.48
C ALA A 153 -17.00 -3.37 -6.53
N ALA A 154 -15.72 -3.63 -6.26
CA ALA A 154 -14.63 -3.40 -7.20
C ALA A 154 -14.76 -4.29 -8.45
N ASP A 155 -15.12 -5.57 -8.28
CA ASP A 155 -15.37 -6.49 -9.40
C ASP A 155 -16.53 -6.02 -10.29
N ASN A 156 -17.64 -5.59 -9.66
CA ASN A 156 -18.78 -5.03 -10.38
C ASN A 156 -18.40 -3.75 -11.16
N ALA A 157 -17.63 -2.86 -10.53
CA ALA A 157 -17.12 -1.65 -11.19
C ALA A 157 -16.22 -2.00 -12.39
N PHE A 158 -15.37 -3.02 -12.25
CA PHE A 158 -14.51 -3.50 -13.32
C PHE A 158 -15.33 -4.09 -14.48
N ALA A 159 -16.37 -4.88 -14.17
CA ALA A 159 -17.27 -5.45 -15.18
C ALA A 159 -17.97 -4.36 -16.01
N LEU A 160 -18.52 -3.34 -15.33
CA LEU A 160 -19.14 -2.18 -16.00
C LEU A 160 -18.14 -1.43 -16.89
N LEU A 161 -16.91 -1.20 -16.41
CA LEU A 161 -15.87 -0.54 -17.20
C LEU A 161 -15.46 -1.37 -18.42
N ARG A 162 -15.35 -2.70 -18.29
CA ARG A 162 -15.09 -3.61 -19.41
C ARG A 162 -16.19 -3.49 -20.46
N GLU A 163 -17.46 -3.58 -20.06
CA GLU A 163 -18.60 -3.49 -20.97
C GLU A 163 -18.60 -2.19 -21.77
N VAL A 164 -18.51 -1.04 -21.08
CA VAL A 164 -18.54 0.28 -21.73
C VAL A 164 -17.33 0.50 -22.63
N ARG A 165 -16.13 0.07 -22.22
CA ARG A 165 -14.91 0.30 -22.99
C ARG A 165 -14.78 -0.65 -24.17
N GLN A 166 -15.13 -1.93 -24.02
CA GLN A 166 -15.12 -2.90 -25.12
C GLN A 166 -16.21 -2.60 -26.16
N GLY A 167 -17.41 -2.18 -25.72
CA GLY A 167 -18.48 -1.76 -26.62
C GLY A 167 -18.06 -0.58 -27.50
N LYS A 168 -17.33 0.39 -26.94
CA LYS A 168 -16.75 1.51 -27.71
C LYS A 168 -15.68 1.05 -28.69
N THR A 169 -14.80 0.12 -28.30
CA THR A 169 -13.78 -0.43 -29.21
C THR A 169 -14.40 -1.17 -30.39
N LEU A 170 -15.46 -1.97 -30.16
CA LEU A 170 -16.16 -2.68 -31.24
C LEU A 170 -16.95 -1.73 -32.15
N ALA A 171 -17.56 -0.69 -31.61
CA ALA A 171 -18.25 0.33 -32.42
C ALA A 171 -17.27 1.12 -33.29
N MET A 172 -16.09 1.46 -32.76
CA MET A 172 -15.04 2.18 -33.50
C MET A 172 -14.43 1.32 -34.62
N LEU A 173 -14.14 0.04 -34.36
CA LEU A 173 -13.60 -0.88 -35.37
C LEU A 173 -14.59 -1.19 -36.51
N ARG A 174 -15.91 -1.17 -36.25
CA ARG A 174 -16.92 -1.31 -37.31
C ARG A 174 -16.95 -0.09 -38.23
N ARG A 175 -16.90 1.11 -37.65
CA ARG A 175 -16.88 2.37 -38.40
C ARG A 175 -15.65 2.49 -39.31
N ASP A 176 -14.46 2.15 -38.80
CA ASP A 176 -13.22 2.16 -39.60
C ASP A 176 -13.24 1.15 -40.76
N ARG A 177 -14.02 0.08 -40.64
CA ARG A 177 -14.16 -0.95 -41.68
C ARG A 177 -15.14 -0.52 -42.77
N GLU A 178 -16.22 0.16 -42.39
CA GLU A 178 -17.19 0.75 -43.33
C GLU A 178 -16.53 1.88 -44.13
N GLU A 179 -15.78 2.79 -43.48
CA GLU A 179 -15.08 3.91 -44.14
C GLU A 179 -13.97 3.44 -45.12
N ARG A 180 -13.35 2.28 -44.90
CA ARG A 180 -12.38 1.67 -45.84
C ARG A 180 -13.00 0.86 -46.97
N SER A 181 -14.28 0.53 -46.87
CA SER A 181 -15.00 -0.22 -47.92
C SER A 181 -15.54 0.70 -49.01
N ASP A 182 -15.69 1.99 -48.69
CA ASP A 182 -16.21 3.05 -49.56
C ASP A 182 -15.11 3.90 -50.25
N SER A 183 -13.84 3.54 -50.08
CA SER A 183 -12.66 4.16 -50.72
C SER A 183 -11.99 3.21 -51.71
#